data_AF-A0A1F7AWQ6-F1
#
_entry.id   AF-A0A1F7AWQ6-F1
#
_cell.length_a   1.000
_cell.length_b   1.000
_cell.length_c   1.000
_cell.angle_alpha   90.00
_cell.angle_beta   90.00
_cell.angle_gamma   90.00
#
_symmetry.space_group_name_H-M   'P 1'
#
loop_
_entity.id
_entity.type
_entity.pdbx_description
1 polymer ?
#
loop_
_entity_poly.entity_id
_entity_poly.type
_entity_poly.pdbx_seq_one_letter_code
_entity_poly.pdbx_strand_id
1 'polypeptide(L)'
;YTPEDIEKTLPKLYDSRVDMVTLADSYGGLLPNDVEHLVKLFKKGTGKMVGFHAHNNLQLAFANTIRAVEAGAGIVDASIYGMGRGAGNLPLEVLLSYIRHHENEYVNMVHLLEIIEQEFIDLKKKIGWGYNLHYMLSGMLGCHPYYASHLLEKHKLNMKDVWAKLIRIGKDRPMTFDKKLLEEVVAESTLENTKIEQIDFSRLAPETVKLEPPAYMKAHEGRDFLVLAQGPSLKKNITKIKEFAKEHNLVILGANYLHGLIVPDYHAFSSMSRFLQYHNFVDPNSKLLLGKYISEKIAKKYIKREFETIPYIDSSELSFDITDGIIQTNCATVSILLVGVAIVMGARRIYVAGLDGYQNVDDKETHFYKETVKVPKGQELNSLHNICQQYLTEIREYQIKNGQEPFQIITPTSYQEFYKKQDGF
;
A
#
# COMPACT_ATOMS: atom_id res chain seq x y z
N TYR A 1 -11.88 10.62 -6.99
CA TYR A 1 -11.21 10.94 -8.27
C TYR A 1 -10.15 11.96 -8.00
N THR A 2 -8.96 11.80 -8.56
CA THR A 2 -7.95 12.87 -8.50
C THR A 2 -8.34 14.00 -9.45
N PRO A 3 -7.87 15.25 -9.24
CA PRO A 3 -8.09 16.34 -10.19
C PRO A 3 -7.63 15.98 -11.60
N GLU A 4 -6.50 15.27 -11.72
CA GLU A 4 -5.95 14.79 -12.99
C GLU A 4 -6.90 13.78 -13.68
N ASP A 5 -7.53 12.88 -12.93
CA ASP A 5 -8.53 11.95 -13.48
C ASP A 5 -9.71 12.71 -14.07
N ILE A 6 -10.17 13.76 -13.40
CA ILE A 6 -11.32 14.57 -13.83
C ILE A 6 -10.97 15.38 -15.08
N GLU A 7 -9.82 16.05 -15.10
CA GLU A 7 -9.33 16.82 -16.26
C GLU A 7 -9.19 15.96 -17.51
N LYS A 8 -8.72 14.71 -17.37
CA LYS A 8 -8.60 13.77 -18.49
C LYS A 8 -9.94 13.19 -18.94
N THR A 9 -10.92 13.08 -18.04
CA THR A 9 -12.19 12.37 -18.29
C THR A 9 -13.29 13.27 -18.84
N LEU A 10 -13.45 14.49 -18.33
CA LEU A 10 -14.55 15.38 -18.74
C LEU A 10 -14.57 15.70 -20.24
N PRO A 11 -13.44 16.03 -20.91
CA PRO A 11 -13.45 16.30 -22.34
C PRO A 11 -13.90 15.09 -23.16
N LYS A 12 -13.43 13.89 -22.79
CA LYS A 12 -13.83 12.63 -23.45
C LYS A 12 -15.31 12.36 -23.32
N LEU A 13 -15.89 12.64 -22.14
CA LEU A 13 -17.32 12.48 -21.92
C LEU A 13 -18.13 13.53 -22.66
N TYR A 14 -17.69 14.79 -22.70
CA TYR A 14 -18.35 15.86 -23.46
C TYR A 14 -18.51 15.49 -24.94
N ASP A 15 -17.43 15.04 -25.59
CA ASP A 15 -17.42 14.65 -27.01
C ASP A 15 -18.11 13.31 -27.29
N SER A 16 -18.43 12.53 -26.26
CA SER A 16 -19.03 11.21 -26.44
C SER A 16 -20.51 11.29 -26.83
N ARG A 17 -21.01 10.24 -27.48
CA ARG A 17 -22.42 10.11 -27.89
C ARG A 17 -23.37 9.64 -26.79
N VAL A 18 -22.88 9.46 -25.56
CA VAL A 18 -23.74 9.00 -24.47
C VAL A 18 -24.73 10.12 -24.10
N ASP A 19 -25.97 9.75 -23.82
CA ASP A 19 -27.00 10.69 -23.39
C ASP A 19 -26.86 11.05 -21.90
N MET A 20 -26.20 10.18 -21.13
CA MET A 20 -26.14 10.24 -19.69
C MET A 20 -24.81 9.73 -19.13
N VAL A 21 -24.37 10.30 -18.01
CA VAL A 21 -23.22 9.84 -17.22
C VAL A 21 -23.67 9.54 -15.79
N THR A 22 -23.47 8.32 -15.31
CA THR A 22 -23.75 7.95 -13.91
C THR A 22 -22.48 8.03 -13.07
N LEU A 23 -22.53 8.78 -11.98
CA LEU A 23 -21.50 8.78 -10.95
C LEU A 23 -21.79 7.65 -9.96
N ALA A 24 -20.88 6.68 -9.87
CA ALA A 24 -21.04 5.51 -9.00
C ALA A 24 -20.16 5.64 -7.75
N ASP A 25 -20.78 5.69 -6.57
CA ASP A 25 -20.11 5.59 -5.27
C ASP A 25 -19.86 4.12 -4.93
N SER A 26 -18.97 3.47 -5.67
CA SER A 26 -18.74 2.01 -5.59
C SER A 26 -18.27 1.50 -4.24
N TYR A 27 -17.69 2.37 -3.39
CA TYR A 27 -17.30 2.03 -2.03
C TYR A 27 -18.24 2.63 -0.98
N GLY A 28 -19.28 3.35 -1.38
CA GLY A 28 -20.24 4.01 -0.47
C GLY A 28 -19.55 4.94 0.51
N GLY A 29 -18.53 5.67 0.05
CA GLY A 29 -17.62 6.48 0.85
C GLY A 29 -17.71 7.99 0.60
N LEU A 30 -18.50 8.41 -0.39
CA LEU A 30 -18.70 9.84 -0.66
C LEU A 30 -19.56 10.47 0.44
N LEU A 31 -19.28 11.74 0.75
CA LEU A 31 -20.15 12.56 1.61
C LEU A 31 -21.07 13.43 0.75
N PRO A 32 -22.18 13.96 1.29
CA PRO A 32 -23.14 14.74 0.52
C PRO A 32 -22.51 15.92 -0.24
N ASN A 33 -21.54 16.62 0.38
CA ASN A 33 -20.86 17.73 -0.28
C ASN A 33 -19.94 17.28 -1.43
N ASP A 34 -19.32 16.11 -1.34
CA ASP A 34 -18.53 15.52 -2.43
C ASP A 34 -19.45 15.18 -3.61
N VAL A 35 -20.61 14.59 -3.31
CA VAL A 35 -21.63 14.25 -4.31
C VAL A 35 -22.14 15.50 -5.01
N GLU A 36 -22.50 16.54 -4.25
CA GLU A 36 -22.92 17.82 -4.80
C GLU A 36 -21.87 18.42 -5.73
N HIS A 37 -20.61 18.45 -5.27
CA HIS A 37 -19.49 18.96 -6.06
C HIS A 37 -19.32 18.19 -7.37
N LEU A 38 -19.25 16.85 -7.29
CA LEU A 38 -19.03 15.99 -8.44
C LEU A 38 -20.22 16.04 -9.42
N VAL A 39 -21.46 16.02 -8.95
CA VAL A 39 -22.65 16.11 -9.81
C VAL A 39 -22.66 17.44 -10.56
N LYS A 40 -22.42 18.57 -9.87
CA LYS A 40 -22.34 19.89 -10.52
C LYS A 40 -21.20 19.97 -11.52
N LEU A 41 -20.03 19.44 -11.16
CA LEU A 41 -18.84 19.44 -11.99
C LEU A 41 -19.05 18.62 -13.28
N PHE A 42 -19.57 17.40 -13.17
CA PHE A 42 -19.82 16.53 -14.33
C PHE A 42 -20.98 17.04 -15.18
N LYS A 43 -22.05 17.55 -14.56
CA LYS A 43 -23.18 18.15 -15.31
C LYS A 43 -22.72 19.34 -16.15
N LYS A 44 -21.93 20.25 -15.55
CA LYS A 44 -21.37 21.40 -16.26
C LYS A 44 -20.33 20.99 -17.31
N GLY A 45 -19.43 20.07 -16.95
CA GLY A 45 -18.31 19.68 -17.80
C GLY A 45 -18.72 18.80 -18.99
N THR A 46 -19.79 18.02 -18.86
CA THR A 46 -20.25 17.14 -19.95
C THR A 46 -21.45 17.70 -20.71
N GLY A 47 -22.25 18.60 -20.10
CA GLY A 47 -23.51 19.07 -20.69
C GLY A 47 -24.60 17.98 -20.79
N LYS A 48 -24.37 16.80 -20.19
CA LYS A 48 -25.24 15.63 -20.29
C LYS A 48 -26.09 15.45 -19.03
N MET A 49 -27.07 14.56 -19.12
CA MET A 49 -27.81 14.13 -17.94
C MET A 49 -26.87 13.39 -17.00
N VAL A 50 -26.87 13.75 -15.72
CA VAL A 50 -26.07 13.06 -14.70
C VAL A 50 -26.98 12.18 -13.87
N GLY A 51 -26.57 10.95 -13.61
CA GLY A 51 -27.19 10.10 -12.61
C GLY A 51 -26.26 9.76 -11.45
N PHE A 52 -26.83 9.13 -10.44
CA PHE A 52 -26.10 8.77 -9.23
C PHE A 52 -26.46 7.38 -8.74
N HIS A 53 -25.42 6.57 -8.50
CA HIS A 53 -25.53 5.22 -7.96
C HIS A 53 -24.82 5.15 -6.61
N ALA A 54 -25.57 4.87 -5.55
CA ALA A 54 -25.08 4.97 -4.18
C ALA A 54 -25.06 3.63 -3.45
N HIS A 55 -23.97 3.35 -2.75
CA HIS A 55 -23.85 2.22 -1.83
C HIS A 55 -24.01 2.65 -0.37
N ASN A 56 -24.57 1.75 0.45
CA ASN A 56 -24.91 2.00 1.84
C ASN A 56 -23.79 1.68 2.83
N ASN A 57 -22.55 1.66 2.35
CA ASN A 57 -21.39 1.34 3.19
C ASN A 57 -21.31 2.31 4.37
N LEU A 58 -21.49 3.61 4.19
CA LEU A 58 -21.62 4.58 5.29
C LEU A 58 -23.05 4.83 5.80
N GLN A 59 -24.03 4.05 5.34
CA GLN A 59 -25.48 4.36 5.50
C GLN A 59 -25.89 5.72 4.93
N LEU A 60 -25.09 6.26 4.00
CA LEU A 60 -25.34 7.55 3.37
C LEU A 60 -26.00 7.44 2.00
N ALA A 61 -26.35 6.24 1.51
CA ALA A 61 -26.89 6.11 0.15
C ALA A 61 -28.14 6.96 -0.04
N PHE A 62 -29.06 6.96 0.94
CA PHE A 62 -30.26 7.80 0.88
C PHE A 62 -29.91 9.29 0.86
N ALA A 63 -29.13 9.76 1.84
CA ALA A 63 -28.76 11.18 1.95
C ALA A 63 -27.96 11.68 0.74
N ASN A 64 -27.01 10.90 0.25
CA ASN A 64 -26.22 11.19 -0.94
C ASN A 64 -27.08 11.21 -2.19
N THR A 65 -28.04 10.28 -2.32
CA THR A 65 -28.99 10.28 -3.43
C THR A 65 -29.88 11.52 -3.42
N ILE A 66 -30.43 11.91 -2.27
CA ILE A 66 -31.21 13.16 -2.16
C ILE A 66 -30.33 14.36 -2.54
N ARG A 67 -29.09 14.44 -2.01
CA ARG A 67 -28.18 15.52 -2.37
C ARG A 67 -27.79 15.53 -3.85
N ALA A 68 -27.66 14.36 -4.48
CA ALA A 68 -27.43 14.26 -5.91
C ALA A 68 -28.61 14.84 -6.70
N VAL A 69 -29.84 14.51 -6.31
CA VAL A 69 -31.07 15.06 -6.91
C VAL A 69 -31.12 16.59 -6.73
N GLU A 70 -30.86 17.10 -5.52
CA GLU A 70 -30.77 18.55 -5.25
C GLU A 70 -29.69 19.23 -6.11
N ALA A 71 -28.56 18.56 -6.33
CA ALA A 71 -27.49 19.04 -7.21
C ALA A 71 -27.83 18.93 -8.71
N GLY A 72 -28.96 18.31 -9.04
CA GLY A 72 -29.52 18.24 -10.38
C GLY A 72 -29.23 16.93 -11.13
N ALA A 73 -28.96 15.83 -10.43
CA ALA A 73 -28.99 14.50 -11.01
C ALA A 73 -30.42 14.15 -11.44
N GLY A 74 -30.57 13.61 -12.65
CA GLY A 74 -31.88 13.29 -13.25
C GLY A 74 -32.32 11.84 -13.06
N ILE A 75 -31.40 10.95 -12.69
CA ILE A 75 -31.66 9.51 -12.52
C ILE A 75 -30.89 9.03 -11.29
N VAL A 76 -31.52 8.19 -10.50
CA VAL A 76 -30.92 7.61 -9.28
C VAL A 76 -31.21 6.12 -9.23
N ASP A 77 -30.22 5.35 -8.75
CA ASP A 77 -30.36 3.90 -8.62
C ASP A 77 -30.76 3.50 -7.20
N ALA A 78 -31.68 2.54 -7.10
CA ALA A 78 -32.09 1.90 -5.86
C ALA A 78 -32.46 0.42 -6.12
N SER A 79 -32.52 -0.39 -5.07
CA SER A 79 -32.76 -1.83 -5.15
C SER A 79 -33.73 -2.31 -4.08
N ILE A 80 -34.56 -3.31 -4.39
CA ILE A 80 -35.50 -3.92 -3.44
C ILE A 80 -34.75 -4.39 -2.20
N TYR A 81 -35.20 -3.94 -1.02
CA TYR A 81 -34.62 -4.32 0.26
C TYR A 81 -33.10 -4.09 0.37
N GLY A 82 -32.63 -3.08 -0.35
CA GLY A 82 -31.21 -2.72 -0.43
C GLY A 82 -30.33 -3.80 -1.05
N MET A 83 -30.88 -4.75 -1.81
CA MET A 83 -30.12 -5.83 -2.41
C MET A 83 -29.06 -5.31 -3.38
N GLY A 84 -27.81 -5.57 -3.07
CA GLY A 84 -26.68 -5.13 -3.87
C GLY A 84 -25.39 -5.63 -3.29
N ARG A 85 -24.28 -5.33 -3.97
CA ARG A 85 -22.96 -5.68 -3.47
C ARG A 85 -22.75 -4.97 -2.13
N GLY A 86 -22.58 -5.78 -1.11
CA GLY A 86 -22.04 -5.37 0.16
C GLY A 86 -23.00 -4.88 1.21
N ALA A 87 -22.82 -3.66 1.72
CA ALA A 87 -23.77 -3.06 2.66
C ALA A 87 -25.16 -2.83 2.00
N GLY A 88 -25.24 -3.10 0.71
CA GLY A 88 -26.42 -2.92 -0.11
C GLY A 88 -26.36 -1.59 -0.85
N ASN A 89 -27.34 -1.42 -1.73
CA ASN A 89 -27.60 -0.13 -2.36
C ASN A 89 -28.65 0.61 -1.53
N LEU A 90 -29.10 1.76 -2.01
CA LEU A 90 -30.28 2.43 -1.49
C LEU A 90 -31.51 1.49 -1.53
N PRO A 91 -32.19 1.21 -0.39
CA PRO A 91 -33.43 0.45 -0.42
C PRO A 91 -34.52 1.22 -1.17
N LEU A 92 -35.04 0.59 -2.22
CA LEU A 92 -36.06 1.16 -3.08
C LEU A 92 -37.30 1.58 -2.29
N GLU A 93 -37.71 0.76 -1.33
CA GLU A 93 -38.89 1.02 -0.53
C GLU A 93 -38.78 2.28 0.33
N VAL A 94 -37.56 2.61 0.79
CA VAL A 94 -37.27 3.82 1.57
C VAL A 94 -37.29 5.05 0.67
N LEU A 95 -36.67 4.96 -0.52
CA LEU A 95 -36.70 6.04 -1.51
C LEU A 95 -38.13 6.36 -1.94
N LEU A 96 -38.91 5.34 -2.27
CA LEU A 96 -40.31 5.51 -2.67
C LEU A 96 -41.18 6.05 -1.53
N SER A 97 -40.93 5.65 -0.28
CA SER A 97 -41.62 6.22 0.88
C SER A 97 -41.30 7.71 1.05
N TYR A 98 -40.05 8.13 0.85
CA TYR A 98 -39.68 9.54 0.87
C TYR A 98 -40.38 10.33 -0.25
N ILE A 99 -40.32 9.85 -1.49
CA ILE A 99 -40.98 10.50 -2.64
C ILE A 99 -42.47 10.65 -2.35
N ARG A 100 -43.12 9.60 -1.83
CA ARG A 100 -44.53 9.68 -1.43
C ARG A 100 -44.82 10.77 -0.39
N HIS A 101 -43.95 10.95 0.60
CA HIS A 101 -44.15 11.96 1.66
C HIS A 101 -43.75 13.38 1.23
N HIS A 102 -42.73 13.50 0.38
CA HIS A 102 -42.14 14.77 -0.01
C HIS A 102 -42.84 15.38 -1.23
N GLU A 103 -43.11 14.56 -2.25
CA GLU A 103 -43.77 14.98 -3.49
C GLU A 103 -45.29 14.79 -3.45
N ASN A 104 -45.84 14.27 -2.34
CA ASN A 104 -47.26 13.86 -2.21
C ASN A 104 -47.73 12.89 -3.31
N GLU A 105 -46.81 12.12 -3.89
CA GLU A 105 -47.14 11.15 -4.93
C GLU A 105 -47.66 9.83 -4.34
N TYR A 106 -48.69 9.26 -4.97
CA TYR A 106 -49.18 7.94 -4.57
C TYR A 106 -48.27 6.84 -5.14
N VAL A 107 -47.58 6.13 -4.25
CA VAL A 107 -46.85 4.90 -4.58
C VAL A 107 -47.48 3.73 -3.84
N ASN A 108 -48.00 2.75 -4.58
CA ASN A 108 -48.50 1.51 -4.00
C ASN A 108 -47.32 0.61 -3.58
N MET A 109 -47.09 0.55 -2.27
CA MET A 109 -45.98 -0.20 -1.69
C MET A 109 -46.32 -1.68 -1.42
N VAL A 110 -47.59 -2.09 -1.51
CA VAL A 110 -48.05 -3.39 -1.01
C VAL A 110 -47.32 -4.53 -1.71
N HIS A 111 -47.32 -4.58 -3.04
CA HIS A 111 -46.63 -5.62 -3.81
C HIS A 111 -45.11 -5.64 -3.57
N LEU A 112 -44.51 -4.47 -3.35
CA LEU A 112 -43.10 -4.37 -3.01
C LEU A 112 -42.82 -4.93 -1.60
N LEU A 113 -43.70 -4.67 -0.64
CA LEU A 113 -43.57 -5.22 0.71
C LEU A 113 -43.87 -6.73 0.75
N GLU A 114 -44.80 -7.21 -0.07
CA GLU A 114 -45.13 -8.64 -0.21
C GLU A 114 -43.96 -9.43 -0.78
N ILE A 115 -43.34 -8.99 -1.88
CA ILE A 115 -42.15 -9.68 -2.41
C ILE A 115 -40.97 -9.61 -1.44
N ILE A 116 -40.88 -8.53 -0.64
CA ILE A 116 -39.87 -8.45 0.41
C ILE A 116 -40.12 -9.54 1.45
N GLU A 117 -41.35 -9.65 1.94
CA GLU A 117 -41.75 -10.60 2.97
C GLU A 117 -41.59 -12.05 2.52
N GLN A 118 -42.09 -12.39 1.34
CA GLN A 118 -42.13 -13.75 0.82
C GLN A 118 -40.77 -14.25 0.34
N GLU A 119 -39.98 -13.39 -0.30
CA GLU A 119 -38.78 -13.79 -1.01
C GLU A 119 -37.52 -13.12 -0.47
N PHE A 120 -37.49 -11.78 -0.35
CA PHE A 120 -36.23 -11.09 -0.04
C PHE A 120 -35.79 -11.25 1.42
N ILE A 121 -36.70 -11.41 2.38
CA ILE A 121 -36.32 -11.69 3.78
C ILE A 121 -35.54 -13.00 3.84
N ASP A 122 -36.04 -14.06 3.21
CA ASP A 122 -35.39 -15.36 3.22
C ASP A 122 -34.17 -15.41 2.31
N LEU A 123 -34.21 -14.73 1.17
CA LEU A 123 -33.05 -14.57 0.30
C LEU A 123 -31.93 -13.80 1.01
N LYS A 124 -32.27 -12.77 1.81
CA LYS A 124 -31.30 -12.03 2.63
C LYS A 124 -30.69 -12.91 3.70
N LYS A 125 -31.47 -13.77 4.36
CA LYS A 125 -30.94 -14.76 5.31
C LYS A 125 -29.99 -15.75 4.63
N LYS A 126 -30.31 -16.18 3.39
CA LYS A 126 -29.50 -17.16 2.63
C LYS A 126 -28.22 -16.56 2.05
N ILE A 127 -28.28 -15.35 1.48
CA ILE A 127 -27.18 -14.72 0.75
C ILE A 127 -26.39 -13.73 1.62
N GLY A 128 -27.04 -13.04 2.55
CA GLY A 128 -26.38 -12.21 3.56
C GLY A 128 -25.96 -10.79 3.11
N TRP A 129 -26.73 -10.11 2.25
CA TRP A 129 -26.46 -8.69 1.94
C TRP A 129 -27.00 -7.73 3.00
N GLY A 130 -26.48 -6.50 3.01
CA GLY A 130 -26.92 -5.44 3.91
C GLY A 130 -25.81 -4.96 4.83
N TYR A 131 -26.12 -3.90 5.59
CA TYR A 131 -25.13 -3.21 6.42
C TYR A 131 -24.38 -4.17 7.32
N ASN A 132 -23.07 -4.15 7.17
CA ASN A 132 -22.20 -4.96 8.00
C ASN A 132 -20.86 -4.25 8.18
N LEU A 133 -20.12 -4.77 9.15
CA LEU A 133 -18.90 -4.18 9.64
C LEU A 133 -17.82 -4.06 8.55
N HIS A 134 -17.71 -5.01 7.62
CA HIS A 134 -16.67 -4.93 6.58
C HIS A 134 -16.98 -3.89 5.51
N TYR A 135 -18.21 -3.85 5.02
CA TYR A 135 -18.59 -2.82 4.04
C TYR A 135 -18.62 -1.43 4.68
N MET A 136 -18.99 -1.31 5.97
CA MET A 136 -18.88 -0.04 6.69
C MET A 136 -17.47 0.54 6.65
N LEU A 137 -16.47 -0.28 6.99
CA LEU A 137 -15.09 0.18 7.00
C LEU A 137 -14.56 0.50 5.59
N SER A 138 -15.03 -0.25 4.58
CA SER A 138 -14.76 0.02 3.17
C SER A 138 -15.21 1.43 2.76
N GLY A 139 -16.41 1.85 3.19
CA GLY A 139 -16.91 3.20 2.93
C GLY A 139 -16.18 4.28 3.71
N MET A 140 -15.91 4.04 5.00
CA MET A 140 -15.18 5.02 5.85
C MET A 140 -13.79 5.35 5.32
N LEU A 141 -13.14 4.39 4.66
CA LEU A 141 -11.72 4.46 4.34
C LEU A 141 -11.43 4.39 2.83
N GLY A 142 -12.48 4.36 2.01
CA GLY A 142 -12.39 4.39 0.56
C GLY A 142 -11.59 3.23 -0.04
N CYS A 143 -11.75 2.01 0.48
CA CYS A 143 -10.99 0.84 0.02
C CYS A 143 -11.90 -0.33 -0.34
N HIS A 144 -11.44 -1.27 -1.18
CA HIS A 144 -12.24 -2.41 -1.59
C HIS A 144 -12.73 -3.29 -0.41
N PRO A 145 -14.01 -3.71 -0.38
CA PRO A 145 -14.60 -4.32 0.82
C PRO A 145 -14.10 -5.70 1.20
N TYR A 146 -13.53 -6.44 0.25
CA TYR A 146 -12.89 -7.71 0.55
C TYR A 146 -11.69 -7.59 1.48
N TYR A 147 -11.05 -6.41 1.58
CA TYR A 147 -10.03 -6.18 2.58
C TYR A 147 -10.60 -6.27 4.00
N ALA A 148 -11.68 -5.55 4.23
CA ALA A 148 -12.33 -5.49 5.53
C ALA A 148 -12.95 -6.83 5.92
N SER A 149 -13.57 -7.55 4.96
CA SER A 149 -14.20 -8.85 5.25
C SER A 149 -13.17 -9.87 5.70
N HIS A 150 -12.03 -9.95 5.01
CA HIS A 150 -10.96 -10.87 5.39
C HIS A 150 -10.32 -10.53 6.74
N LEU A 151 -10.06 -9.24 7.00
CA LEU A 151 -9.51 -8.77 8.28
C LEU A 151 -10.42 -9.13 9.47
N LEU A 152 -11.74 -9.02 9.30
CA LEU A 152 -12.72 -9.28 10.35
C LEU A 152 -13.00 -10.78 10.53
N GLU A 153 -13.24 -11.51 9.44
CA GLU A 153 -13.77 -12.87 9.49
C GLU A 153 -12.68 -13.94 9.59
N LYS A 154 -11.58 -13.78 8.86
CA LYS A 154 -10.52 -14.81 8.79
C LYS A 154 -9.42 -14.63 9.83
N HIS A 155 -9.31 -13.44 10.43
CA HIS A 155 -8.16 -13.11 11.28
C HIS A 155 -8.49 -12.76 12.72
N LYS A 156 -9.78 -12.70 13.11
CA LYS A 156 -10.24 -12.44 14.49
C LYS A 156 -9.54 -11.23 15.16
N LEU A 157 -9.22 -10.21 14.37
CA LEU A 157 -8.58 -8.98 14.85
C LEU A 157 -9.60 -8.13 15.62
N ASN A 158 -9.13 -7.37 16.62
CA ASN A 158 -10.01 -6.39 17.27
C ASN A 158 -10.26 -5.20 16.33
N MET A 159 -11.31 -4.42 16.58
CA MET A 159 -11.73 -3.37 15.65
C MET A 159 -10.69 -2.28 15.42
N LYS A 160 -9.85 -2.02 16.42
CA LYS A 160 -8.82 -0.98 16.34
C LYS A 160 -7.70 -1.37 15.37
N ASP A 161 -7.37 -2.66 15.33
CA ASP A 161 -6.49 -3.24 14.32
C ASP A 161 -7.04 -3.07 12.92
N VAL A 162 -8.27 -3.57 12.73
CA VAL A 162 -8.91 -3.59 11.43
C VAL A 162 -9.02 -2.17 10.87
N TRP A 163 -9.38 -1.21 11.72
CA TRP A 163 -9.48 0.20 11.36
C TRP A 163 -8.16 0.77 10.83
N ALA A 164 -7.09 0.64 11.59
CA ALA A 164 -5.82 1.24 11.22
C ALA A 164 -5.20 0.59 9.98
N LYS A 165 -5.45 -0.70 9.81
CA LYS A 165 -5.08 -1.50 8.65
C LYS A 165 -5.81 -1.03 7.39
N LEU A 166 -7.11 -0.78 7.47
CA LEU A 166 -7.86 -0.29 6.32
C LEU A 166 -7.49 1.16 5.95
N ILE A 167 -7.12 2.01 6.91
CA ILE A 167 -6.55 3.34 6.62
C ILE A 167 -5.26 3.19 5.82
N ARG A 168 -4.43 2.20 6.17
CA ARG A 168 -3.19 1.92 5.46
C ARG A 168 -3.46 1.50 4.01
N ILE A 169 -4.40 0.57 3.81
CA ILE A 169 -4.80 0.07 2.49
C ILE A 169 -5.36 1.19 1.61
N GLY A 170 -6.24 2.03 2.16
CA GLY A 170 -6.85 3.15 1.43
C GLY A 170 -5.86 4.20 0.93
N LYS A 171 -4.69 4.34 1.56
CA LYS A 171 -3.61 5.23 1.10
C LYS A 171 -2.84 4.70 -0.11
N ASP A 172 -2.73 3.38 -0.26
CA ASP A 172 -1.80 2.77 -1.20
C ASP A 172 -2.52 2.27 -2.48
N ARG A 173 -3.71 1.64 -2.39
CA ARG A 173 -4.52 1.19 -3.55
C ARG A 173 -6.02 1.05 -3.21
N PRO A 174 -6.88 2.06 -3.49
CA PRO A 174 -8.27 2.02 -3.02
C PRO A 174 -9.22 1.16 -3.85
N MET A 175 -8.96 0.99 -5.16
CA MET A 175 -10.02 0.59 -6.10
C MET A 175 -10.16 -0.94 -6.36
N THR A 176 -9.09 -1.72 -6.25
CA THR A 176 -9.11 -3.16 -6.57
C THR A 176 -8.62 -4.00 -5.41
N PHE A 177 -9.17 -5.21 -5.25
CA PHE A 177 -8.75 -6.12 -4.18
C PHE A 177 -7.44 -6.82 -4.56
N ASP A 178 -6.42 -6.56 -3.76
CA ASP A 178 -5.13 -7.21 -3.80
C ASP A 178 -4.96 -8.07 -2.54
N LYS A 179 -5.05 -9.40 -2.73
CA LYS A 179 -4.96 -10.37 -1.64
C LYS A 179 -3.58 -10.33 -0.94
N LYS A 180 -2.50 -9.96 -1.64
CA LYS A 180 -1.16 -9.85 -1.04
C LYS A 180 -1.08 -8.64 -0.12
N LEU A 181 -1.59 -7.49 -0.57
CA LEU A 181 -1.67 -6.28 0.27
C LEU A 181 -2.51 -6.55 1.53
N LEU A 182 -3.58 -7.32 1.41
CA LEU A 182 -4.39 -7.72 2.55
C LEU A 182 -3.60 -8.58 3.55
N GLU A 183 -2.91 -9.61 3.07
CA GLU A 183 -2.10 -10.51 3.91
C GLU A 183 -0.98 -9.74 4.62
N GLU A 184 -0.33 -8.81 3.91
CA GLU A 184 0.66 -7.86 4.45
C GLU A 184 0.08 -6.93 5.52
N VAL A 185 -1.13 -6.43 5.31
CA VAL A 185 -1.75 -5.48 6.22
C VAL A 185 -2.36 -6.20 7.42
N VAL A 186 -3.03 -7.33 7.26
CA VAL A 186 -3.49 -8.23 8.35
C VAL A 186 -2.35 -8.54 9.29
N ALA A 187 -1.19 -8.74 8.69
CA ALA A 187 -0.02 -9.13 9.41
C ALA A 187 0.39 -8.09 10.44
N GLU A 188 0.30 -6.79 10.17
CA GLU A 188 0.83 -5.76 11.09
C GLU A 188 0.33 -5.93 12.56
N SER A 189 1.10 -5.62 13.60
CA SER A 189 0.55 -5.66 14.98
C SER A 189 -0.44 -4.53 15.20
N THR A 190 -1.36 -4.70 16.15
CA THR A 190 -2.20 -3.61 16.66
C THR A 190 -1.37 -2.42 17.07
N LEU A 191 -1.58 -1.31 16.38
CA LEU A 191 -1.14 0.00 16.82
C LEU A 191 -1.65 0.20 18.24
N GLU A 192 -0.78 0.33 19.23
CA GLU A 192 -1.16 0.77 20.58
C GLU A 192 -1.88 2.13 20.51
N ASN A 193 -2.74 2.37 21.50
CA ASN A 193 -3.86 3.33 21.55
C ASN A 193 -3.59 4.82 21.22
N THR A 194 -2.39 5.23 20.84
CA THR A 194 -1.97 6.63 21.03
C THR A 194 -1.93 7.51 19.78
N LYS A 195 -2.38 7.05 18.59
CA LYS A 195 -2.34 7.86 17.35
C LYS A 195 -3.62 7.91 16.52
N ILE A 196 -4.70 7.23 16.93
CA ILE A 196 -5.96 7.19 16.17
C ILE A 196 -6.77 8.49 16.35
N GLU A 197 -6.61 9.16 17.50
CA GLU A 197 -7.38 10.36 17.86
C GLU A 197 -6.92 11.66 17.16
N GLN A 198 -5.86 11.64 16.34
CA GLN A 198 -5.29 12.86 15.71
C GLN A 198 -5.22 12.81 14.16
N ILE A 199 -5.95 11.91 13.50
CA ILE A 199 -5.88 11.78 12.03
C ILE A 199 -6.84 12.77 11.37
N ASP A 200 -6.28 13.82 10.76
CA ASP A 200 -6.99 14.81 9.94
C ASP A 200 -7.36 14.22 8.56
N PHE A 201 -8.66 14.12 8.30
CA PHE A 201 -9.26 13.47 7.12
C PHE A 201 -9.28 14.34 5.85
N SER A 202 -8.78 15.57 5.90
CA SER A 202 -8.80 16.53 4.79
C SER A 202 -7.81 16.25 3.62
N ARG A 203 -7.03 15.15 3.66
CA ARG A 203 -5.86 14.90 2.76
C ARG A 203 -5.99 13.77 1.73
N LEU A 204 -7.17 13.25 1.44
CA LEU A 204 -7.36 12.11 0.50
C LEU A 204 -7.38 12.48 -1.01
N ALA A 205 -6.84 13.64 -1.39
CA ALA A 205 -6.52 13.94 -2.80
C ALA A 205 -4.99 13.94 -2.98
N PRO A 206 -4.38 13.07 -3.81
CA PRO A 206 -2.95 13.15 -4.10
C PRO A 206 -2.65 13.99 -5.34
N GLU A 207 -1.76 14.97 -5.17
CA GLU A 207 -1.02 15.70 -6.21
C GLU A 207 0.14 14.83 -6.77
N THR A 208 0.44 14.95 -8.06
CA THR A 208 1.54 14.26 -8.75
C THR A 208 2.91 14.84 -8.39
N VAL A 209 3.80 14.02 -7.81
CA VAL A 209 5.19 14.41 -7.47
C VAL A 209 6.17 13.81 -8.48
N LYS A 210 6.92 14.67 -9.17
CA LYS A 210 8.02 14.29 -10.08
C LYS A 210 9.23 13.77 -9.27
N LEU A 211 9.79 12.61 -9.64
CA LEU A 211 11.00 12.06 -9.00
C LEU A 211 12.25 12.66 -9.66
N GLU A 212 13.19 13.13 -8.84
CA GLU A 212 14.47 13.71 -9.27
C GLU A 212 15.63 12.76 -8.93
N PRO A 213 16.77 12.81 -9.66
CA PRO A 213 17.96 12.01 -9.38
C PRO A 213 18.49 12.20 -7.94
N PRO A 214 19.00 11.14 -7.28
CA PRO A 214 19.49 11.25 -5.91
C PRO A 214 20.86 11.93 -5.83
N ALA A 215 21.10 12.68 -4.74
CA ALA A 215 22.39 13.37 -4.53
C ALA A 215 23.56 12.40 -4.31
N TYR A 216 23.32 11.19 -3.81
CA TYR A 216 24.33 10.15 -3.64
C TYR A 216 24.75 9.45 -4.95
N MET A 217 24.21 9.83 -6.11
CA MET A 217 24.59 9.22 -7.39
C MET A 217 26.09 9.38 -7.63
N LYS A 218 26.79 8.25 -7.81
CA LYS A 218 28.26 8.15 -7.94
C LYS A 218 29.09 8.70 -6.77
N ALA A 219 28.50 8.89 -5.58
CA ALA A 219 29.20 9.47 -4.43
C ALA A 219 30.41 8.63 -3.94
N HIS A 220 30.49 7.34 -4.30
CA HIS A 220 31.55 6.41 -3.91
C HIS A 220 32.07 5.62 -5.11
N GLU A 221 32.19 6.28 -6.27
CA GLU A 221 32.60 5.64 -7.51
C GLU A 221 33.90 4.84 -7.35
N GLY A 222 33.85 3.55 -7.71
CA GLY A 222 35.00 2.64 -7.66
C GLY A 222 35.27 1.98 -6.30
N ARG A 223 34.48 2.26 -5.26
CA ARG A 223 34.61 1.62 -3.93
C ARG A 223 33.92 0.26 -3.87
N ASP A 224 34.37 -0.59 -2.96
CA ASP A 224 33.70 -1.86 -2.65
C ASP A 224 32.69 -1.64 -1.52
N PHE A 225 31.55 -2.33 -1.62
CA PHE A 225 30.39 -2.13 -0.76
C PHE A 225 30.03 -3.39 0.01
N LEU A 226 29.49 -3.19 1.21
CA LEU A 226 28.88 -4.23 2.02
C LEU A 226 27.46 -3.84 2.39
N VAL A 227 26.49 -4.56 1.84
CA VAL A 227 25.07 -4.43 2.19
C VAL A 227 24.75 -5.38 3.33
N LEU A 228 24.29 -4.84 4.45
CA LEU A 228 23.92 -5.59 5.64
C LEU A 228 22.40 -5.75 5.69
N ALA A 229 21.94 -6.97 5.46
CA ALA A 229 20.57 -7.39 5.67
C ALA A 229 20.34 -7.84 7.13
N GLN A 230 19.14 -8.34 7.43
CA GLN A 230 18.67 -8.59 8.80
C GLN A 230 18.51 -10.07 9.19
N GLY A 231 19.06 -10.98 8.40
CA GLY A 231 18.96 -12.42 8.63
C GLY A 231 19.88 -12.91 9.76
N PRO A 232 19.50 -13.96 10.50
CA PRO A 232 20.26 -14.52 11.62
C PRO A 232 21.74 -14.74 11.35
N SER A 233 22.09 -15.09 10.11
CA SER A 233 23.47 -15.31 9.70
C SER A 233 24.35 -14.08 9.92
N LEU A 234 23.82 -12.85 9.84
CA LEU A 234 24.62 -11.66 10.14
C LEU A 234 24.92 -11.53 11.63
N LYS A 235 24.00 -11.87 12.54
CA LYS A 235 24.31 -11.93 13.98
C LYS A 235 25.28 -13.07 14.30
N LYS A 236 25.06 -14.26 13.71
CA LYS A 236 25.91 -15.45 13.92
C LYS A 236 27.34 -15.22 13.44
N ASN A 237 27.56 -14.37 12.44
CA ASN A 237 28.87 -14.12 11.83
C ASN A 237 29.42 -12.70 12.08
N ILE A 238 28.84 -11.91 12.99
CA ILE A 238 29.12 -10.47 13.10
C ILE A 238 30.60 -10.12 13.28
N THR A 239 31.37 -10.93 14.01
CA THR A 239 32.81 -10.72 14.23
C THR A 239 33.57 -10.77 12.90
N LYS A 240 33.34 -11.82 12.11
CA LYS A 240 33.94 -11.98 10.77
C LYS A 240 33.50 -10.87 9.81
N ILE A 241 32.24 -10.45 9.87
CA ILE A 241 31.71 -9.36 9.04
C ILE A 241 32.46 -8.06 9.31
N LYS A 242 32.70 -7.74 10.59
CA LYS A 242 33.45 -6.54 10.99
C LYS A 242 34.90 -6.58 10.54
N GLU A 243 35.56 -7.72 10.71
CA GLU A 243 36.95 -7.92 10.29
C GLU A 243 37.06 -7.76 8.77
N PHE A 244 36.21 -8.45 8.00
CA PHE A 244 36.15 -8.36 6.55
C PHE A 244 35.88 -6.93 6.07
N ALA A 245 34.90 -6.23 6.65
CA ALA A 245 34.58 -4.85 6.28
C ALA A 245 35.76 -3.90 6.53
N LYS A 246 36.50 -4.11 7.61
CA LYS A 246 37.67 -3.31 7.97
C LYS A 246 38.86 -3.60 7.07
N GLU A 247 39.17 -4.87 6.82
CA GLU A 247 40.29 -5.30 5.99
C GLU A 247 40.16 -4.82 4.54
N HIS A 248 38.93 -4.85 4.01
CA HIS A 248 38.64 -4.42 2.64
C HIS A 248 38.20 -2.95 2.52
N ASN A 249 38.16 -2.19 3.62
CA ASN A 249 37.76 -0.78 3.65
C ASN A 249 36.43 -0.51 2.91
N LEU A 250 35.42 -1.33 3.23
CA LEU A 250 34.13 -1.34 2.54
C LEU A 250 33.25 -0.16 2.94
N VAL A 251 32.48 0.37 1.99
CA VAL A 251 31.35 1.26 2.27
C VAL A 251 30.17 0.42 2.72
N ILE A 252 29.64 0.67 3.91
CA ILE A 252 28.64 -0.19 4.53
C ILE A 252 27.25 0.43 4.42
N LEU A 253 26.32 -0.29 3.79
CA LEU A 253 24.90 0.06 3.72
C LEU A 253 24.09 -0.87 4.63
N GLY A 254 23.53 -0.34 5.70
CA GLY A 254 22.68 -1.08 6.63
C GLY A 254 21.21 -0.99 6.28
N ALA A 255 20.55 -2.13 6.11
CA ALA A 255 19.11 -2.21 6.04
C ALA A 255 18.49 -2.03 7.44
N ASN A 256 17.46 -1.18 7.55
CA ASN A 256 16.70 -0.87 8.77
C ASN A 256 17.61 -0.62 9.98
N TYR A 257 17.39 -1.30 11.11
CA TYR A 257 18.21 -1.19 12.30
C TYR A 257 18.96 -2.48 12.57
N LEU A 258 20.28 -2.35 12.74
CA LEU A 258 21.20 -3.47 12.94
C LEU A 258 21.45 -3.80 14.42
N HIS A 259 20.61 -3.32 15.35
CA HIS A 259 20.73 -3.61 16.80
C HIS A 259 22.08 -3.23 17.43
N GLY A 260 22.73 -2.19 16.89
CA GLY A 260 24.06 -1.78 17.32
C GLY A 260 25.15 -2.83 17.05
N LEU A 261 24.85 -3.88 16.28
CA LEU A 261 25.81 -4.92 15.94
C LEU A 261 27.00 -4.32 15.18
N ILE A 262 26.74 -3.41 14.26
CA ILE A 262 27.73 -2.67 13.46
C ILE A 262 27.14 -1.32 13.07
N VAL A 263 27.99 -0.29 13.00
CA VAL A 263 27.60 1.05 12.55
C VAL A 263 27.94 1.15 11.06
N PRO A 264 26.94 1.17 10.16
CA PRO A 264 27.17 1.33 8.73
C PRO A 264 27.37 2.80 8.36
N ASP A 265 28.01 3.09 7.23
CA ASP A 265 28.13 4.45 6.71
C ASP A 265 26.76 5.04 6.35
N TYR A 266 25.86 4.19 5.84
CA TYR A 266 24.48 4.56 5.55
C TYR A 266 23.49 3.60 6.18
N HIS A 267 22.41 4.13 6.74
CA HIS A 267 21.28 3.33 7.22
C HIS A 267 20.04 3.65 6.38
N ALA A 268 19.47 2.62 5.76
CA ALA A 268 18.31 2.77 4.90
C ALA A 268 17.02 2.29 5.58
N PHE A 269 15.98 3.12 5.49
CA PHE A 269 14.62 2.75 5.86
C PHE A 269 13.69 2.98 4.67
N SER A 270 13.13 1.91 4.09
CA SER A 270 12.07 2.04 3.08
C SER A 270 10.66 2.00 3.69
N SER A 271 10.52 1.43 4.89
CA SER A 271 9.25 1.32 5.62
C SER A 271 9.12 2.45 6.64
N MET A 272 7.99 3.17 6.58
CA MET A 272 7.64 4.18 7.57
C MET A 272 7.58 3.62 8.99
N SER A 273 7.07 2.38 9.16
CA SER A 273 6.98 1.72 10.47
C SER A 273 8.37 1.49 11.06
N ARG A 274 9.29 0.90 10.29
CA ARG A 274 10.67 0.64 10.73
C ARG A 274 11.46 1.93 10.97
N PHE A 275 11.26 2.96 10.14
CA PHE A 275 11.83 4.28 10.36
C PHE A 275 11.39 4.86 11.71
N LEU A 276 10.07 4.96 11.95
CA LEU A 276 9.53 5.53 13.19
C LEU A 276 9.93 4.74 14.44
N GLN A 277 10.09 3.42 14.32
CA GLN A 277 10.48 2.57 15.44
C GLN A 277 11.97 2.70 15.76
N TYR A 278 12.84 2.80 14.76
CA TYR A 278 14.27 2.60 14.97
C TYR A 278 15.17 3.80 14.66
N HIS A 279 14.66 4.90 14.09
CA HIS A 279 15.51 6.03 13.70
C HIS A 279 16.34 6.61 14.86
N ASN A 280 15.84 6.59 16.10
CA ASN A 280 16.54 7.10 17.28
C ASN A 280 17.65 6.17 17.80
N PHE A 281 17.64 4.90 17.40
CA PHE A 281 18.64 3.93 17.82
C PHE A 281 19.79 3.80 16.80
N VAL A 282 19.62 4.39 15.61
CA VAL A 282 20.68 4.44 14.60
C VAL A 282 21.75 5.45 15.01
N ASP A 283 23.00 5.02 14.91
CA ASP A 283 24.16 5.82 15.26
C ASP A 283 24.20 7.17 14.49
N PRO A 284 24.45 8.31 15.18
CA PRO A 284 24.56 9.65 14.57
C PRO A 284 25.64 9.81 13.50
N ASN A 285 26.59 8.88 13.37
CA ASN A 285 27.60 8.90 12.32
C ASN A 285 27.12 8.27 11.00
N SER A 286 26.01 7.51 11.03
CA SER A 286 25.48 6.77 9.87
C SER A 286 24.46 7.57 9.06
N LYS A 287 24.76 8.02 7.84
CA LYS A 287 23.84 8.86 7.04
C LYS A 287 22.54 8.11 6.71
N LEU A 288 21.39 8.78 6.80
CA LEU A 288 20.11 8.12 6.59
C LEU A 288 19.69 8.14 5.12
N LEU A 289 19.23 7.01 4.60
CA LEU A 289 18.60 6.87 3.29
C LEU A 289 17.13 6.47 3.47
N LEU A 290 16.20 7.27 2.97
CA LEU A 290 14.78 7.10 3.25
C LEU A 290 14.01 6.79 1.97
N GLY A 291 13.17 5.76 1.98
CA GLY A 291 12.32 5.44 0.83
C GLY A 291 11.27 6.52 0.55
N LYS A 292 10.74 6.57 -0.68
CA LYS A 292 9.80 7.59 -1.16
C LYS A 292 8.55 7.83 -0.29
N TYR A 293 8.11 6.82 0.45
CA TYR A 293 6.94 6.94 1.34
C TYR A 293 7.25 7.72 2.64
N ILE A 294 8.54 7.97 2.93
CA ILE A 294 9.01 8.81 4.03
C ILE A 294 9.39 10.17 3.47
N SER A 295 8.38 11.01 3.23
CA SER A 295 8.61 12.34 2.64
C SER A 295 9.53 13.19 3.51
N GLU A 296 10.23 14.14 2.89
CA GLU A 296 11.12 15.08 3.58
C GLU A 296 10.41 15.81 4.74
N LYS A 297 9.14 16.18 4.53
CA LYS A 297 8.28 16.79 5.55
C LYS A 297 8.03 15.86 6.75
N ILE A 298 7.95 14.54 6.53
CA ILE A 298 7.77 13.57 7.62
C ILE A 298 9.12 13.34 8.30
N ALA A 299 10.19 13.08 7.56
CA ALA A 299 11.52 12.82 8.10
C ALA A 299 12.01 13.97 9.00
N LYS A 300 11.90 15.23 8.55
CA LYS A 300 12.30 16.42 9.32
C LYS A 300 11.56 16.61 10.66
N LYS A 301 10.42 15.92 10.89
CA LYS A 301 9.74 15.92 12.20
C LYS A 301 10.43 15.04 13.24
N TYR A 302 11.12 14.00 12.80
CA TYR A 302 11.65 12.95 13.67
C TYR A 302 13.18 12.97 13.78
N ILE A 303 13.87 13.47 12.77
CA ILE A 303 15.33 13.52 12.73
C ILE A 303 15.83 14.95 12.45
N LYS A 304 16.84 15.38 13.20
CA LYS A 304 17.52 16.69 13.05
C LYS A 304 18.87 16.60 12.34
N ARG A 305 19.10 15.49 11.63
CA ARG A 305 20.35 15.16 10.95
C ARG A 305 20.09 15.01 9.46
N GLU A 306 21.16 15.04 8.67
CA GLU A 306 21.07 14.85 7.24
C GLU A 306 20.54 13.46 6.87
N PHE A 307 19.70 13.44 5.85
CA PHE A 307 19.17 12.25 5.21
C PHE A 307 19.02 12.52 3.71
N GLU A 308 18.98 11.45 2.93
CA GLU A 308 18.67 11.51 1.50
C GLU A 308 17.50 10.59 1.18
N THR A 309 16.73 10.93 0.16
CA THR A 309 15.62 10.09 -0.31
C THR A 309 16.15 9.09 -1.34
N ILE A 310 15.64 7.86 -1.31
CA ILE A 310 15.87 6.84 -2.34
C ILE A 310 14.74 6.96 -3.37
N PRO A 311 14.98 7.56 -4.56
CA PRO A 311 13.97 7.63 -5.61
C PRO A 311 13.84 6.26 -6.28
N TYR A 312 12.62 5.72 -6.29
CA TYR A 312 12.33 4.50 -7.02
C TYR A 312 10.89 4.43 -7.55
N ILE A 313 10.73 3.80 -8.71
CA ILE A 313 9.43 3.53 -9.34
C ILE A 313 9.01 2.12 -8.93
N ASP A 314 7.86 2.04 -8.27
CA ASP A 314 7.26 0.78 -7.81
C ASP A 314 6.26 0.33 -8.86
N SER A 315 6.71 -0.54 -9.77
CA SER A 315 5.92 -1.04 -10.89
C SER A 315 5.98 -2.55 -10.93
N SER A 316 4.83 -3.21 -10.85
CA SER A 316 4.72 -4.66 -11.01
C SER A 316 4.85 -5.13 -12.47
N GLU A 317 4.92 -4.20 -13.42
CA GLU A 317 4.88 -4.48 -14.86
C GLU A 317 6.25 -4.34 -15.54
N LEU A 318 7.26 -3.83 -14.82
CA LEU A 318 8.57 -3.49 -15.39
C LEU A 318 9.70 -4.18 -14.62
N SER A 319 10.68 -4.73 -15.34
CA SER A 319 11.88 -5.38 -14.78
C SER A 319 12.82 -4.39 -14.08
N PHE A 320 13.74 -4.88 -13.26
CA PHE A 320 14.77 -4.06 -12.64
C PHE A 320 15.56 -3.25 -13.68
N ASP A 321 15.61 -1.95 -13.48
CA ASP A 321 16.41 -1.04 -14.29
C ASP A 321 16.81 0.18 -13.46
N ILE A 322 17.82 0.92 -13.93
CA ILE A 322 18.24 2.19 -13.34
C ILE A 322 18.37 3.21 -14.46
N THR A 323 17.54 4.26 -14.41
CA THR A 323 17.62 5.41 -15.33
C THR A 323 17.84 6.68 -14.50
N ASP A 324 18.89 7.44 -14.80
CA ASP A 324 19.25 8.69 -14.10
C ASP A 324 19.30 8.55 -12.56
N GLY A 325 19.81 7.40 -12.08
CA GLY A 325 19.90 7.10 -10.65
C GLY A 325 18.56 6.75 -9.98
N ILE A 326 17.46 6.72 -10.73
CA ILE A 326 16.14 6.29 -10.27
C ILE A 326 16.03 4.78 -10.49
N ILE A 327 15.80 4.06 -9.40
CA ILE A 327 15.70 2.60 -9.43
C ILE A 327 14.28 2.22 -9.82
N GLN A 328 14.11 1.40 -10.85
CA GLN A 328 12.84 0.76 -11.15
C GLN A 328 12.82 -0.60 -10.47
N THR A 329 11.94 -0.77 -9.49
CA THR A 329 11.83 -2.02 -8.75
C THR A 329 10.51 -2.11 -8.00
N ASN A 330 9.94 -3.30 -7.97
CA ASN A 330 8.82 -3.76 -7.16
C ASN A 330 9.30 -4.70 -6.04
N CYS A 331 10.59 -4.59 -5.65
CA CYS A 331 11.16 -5.40 -4.60
C CYS A 331 10.62 -4.98 -3.22
N ALA A 332 10.13 -5.96 -2.46
CA ALA A 332 9.56 -5.76 -1.14
C ALA A 332 10.61 -5.56 -0.02
N THR A 333 11.91 -5.78 -0.28
CA THR A 333 12.95 -5.75 0.77
C THR A 333 13.96 -4.63 0.55
N VAL A 334 14.20 -3.87 1.62
CA VAL A 334 15.17 -2.76 1.61
C VAL A 334 16.60 -3.22 1.35
N SER A 335 16.98 -4.44 1.76
CA SER A 335 18.32 -4.98 1.54
C SER A 335 18.61 -5.24 0.06
N ILE A 336 17.62 -5.68 -0.72
CA ILE A 336 17.78 -5.86 -2.17
C ILE A 336 17.76 -4.48 -2.87
N LEU A 337 16.87 -3.57 -2.45
CA LEU A 337 16.90 -2.18 -2.91
C LEU A 337 18.27 -1.54 -2.69
N LEU A 338 18.91 -1.82 -1.55
CA LEU A 338 20.25 -1.31 -1.23
C LEU A 338 21.35 -1.83 -2.16
N VAL A 339 21.18 -2.99 -2.80
CA VAL A 339 22.09 -3.44 -3.87
C VAL A 339 21.98 -2.51 -5.07
N GLY A 340 20.75 -2.14 -5.46
CA GLY A 340 20.50 -1.11 -6.48
C GLY A 340 21.07 0.25 -6.09
N VAL A 341 20.91 0.67 -4.83
CA VAL A 341 21.50 1.91 -4.31
C VAL A 341 23.02 1.87 -4.38
N ALA A 342 23.68 0.76 -4.04
CA ALA A 342 25.12 0.61 -4.17
C ALA A 342 25.58 0.76 -5.63
N ILE A 343 24.82 0.21 -6.60
CA ILE A 343 25.08 0.42 -8.03
C ILE A 343 24.95 1.91 -8.39
N VAL A 344 23.90 2.60 -7.95
CA VAL A 344 23.71 4.05 -8.16
C VAL A 344 24.85 4.87 -7.53
N MET A 345 25.35 4.46 -6.37
CA MET A 345 26.49 5.09 -5.69
C MET A 345 27.84 4.84 -6.38
N GLY A 346 27.90 3.96 -7.38
CA GLY A 346 29.10 3.67 -8.17
C GLY A 346 29.96 2.52 -7.64
N ALA A 347 29.36 1.54 -6.96
CA ALA A 347 30.08 0.39 -6.41
C ALA A 347 30.86 -0.40 -7.49
N ARG A 348 32.12 -0.73 -7.19
CA ARG A 348 32.94 -1.64 -7.99
C ARG A 348 32.59 -3.10 -7.72
N ARG A 349 32.46 -3.46 -6.44
CA ARG A 349 32.01 -4.78 -5.96
C ARG A 349 30.99 -4.61 -4.86
N ILE A 350 30.03 -5.52 -4.80
CA ILE A 350 28.97 -5.51 -3.79
C ILE A 350 28.94 -6.85 -3.08
N TYR A 351 29.20 -6.83 -1.79
CA TYR A 351 29.03 -7.95 -0.88
C TYR A 351 27.73 -7.78 -0.11
N VAL A 352 27.06 -8.89 0.19
CA VAL A 352 25.81 -8.89 0.96
C VAL A 352 25.94 -9.88 2.11
N ALA A 353 25.63 -9.42 3.33
CA ALA A 353 25.66 -10.26 4.52
C ALA A 353 24.31 -10.22 5.24
N GLY A 354 23.88 -11.36 5.79
CA GLY A 354 22.58 -11.49 6.46
C GLY A 354 21.38 -11.60 5.52
N LEU A 355 21.58 -11.88 4.22
CA LEU A 355 20.49 -12.09 3.27
C LEU A 355 20.16 -13.59 3.19
N ASP A 356 19.59 -14.12 4.26
CA ASP A 356 19.49 -15.57 4.49
C ASP A 356 18.44 -16.25 3.60
N GLY A 357 17.48 -15.49 3.06
CA GLY A 357 16.32 -16.02 2.36
C GLY A 357 15.22 -16.50 3.30
N TYR A 358 14.19 -17.12 2.72
CA TYR A 358 12.95 -17.49 3.42
C TYR A 358 12.58 -18.96 3.23
N GLN A 359 13.42 -19.77 2.55
CA GLN A 359 13.21 -21.21 2.43
C GLN A 359 13.57 -21.93 3.73
N ASN A 360 12.75 -22.91 4.11
CA ASN A 360 12.98 -23.79 5.28
C ASN A 360 13.18 -23.04 6.61
N VAL A 361 12.63 -21.83 6.75
CA VAL A 361 12.77 -21.08 7.99
C VAL A 361 11.71 -21.53 8.99
N ASP A 362 12.15 -22.13 10.10
CA ASP A 362 11.28 -22.36 11.26
C ASP A 362 10.85 -21.01 11.87
N ASP A 363 9.60 -20.96 12.34
CA ASP A 363 8.79 -19.81 12.84
C ASP A 363 9.50 -18.81 13.82
N LYS A 364 10.77 -19.01 14.20
CA LYS A 364 11.44 -18.29 15.30
C LYS A 364 12.66 -17.43 14.92
N GLU A 365 13.25 -17.53 13.73
CA GLU A 365 14.51 -16.81 13.43
C GLU A 365 14.62 -16.32 11.96
N THR A 366 13.71 -15.49 11.43
CA THR A 366 13.91 -14.85 10.10
C THR A 366 14.62 -13.49 10.17
N HIS A 367 14.40 -12.73 11.25
CA HIS A 367 14.86 -11.35 11.40
C HIS A 367 15.46 -11.08 12.78
N PHE A 368 16.30 -10.04 12.91
CA PHE A 368 16.94 -9.68 14.18
C PHE A 368 16.02 -9.17 15.29
N TYR A 369 14.85 -8.67 14.92
CA TYR A 369 13.80 -8.29 15.85
C TYR A 369 12.55 -9.12 15.57
N LYS A 370 11.73 -9.31 16.61
CA LYS A 370 10.38 -9.82 16.43
C LYS A 370 9.62 -8.80 15.60
N GLU A 371 9.38 -9.11 14.33
CA GLU A 371 8.45 -8.32 13.54
C GLU A 371 7.11 -8.38 14.26
N THR A 372 6.59 -7.21 14.62
CA THR A 372 5.24 -7.11 15.19
C THR A 372 4.19 -7.33 14.09
N VAL A 373 4.61 -7.23 12.82
CA VAL A 373 3.90 -7.67 11.62
C VAL A 373 4.05 -9.20 11.48
N LYS A 374 2.94 -9.94 11.44
CA LYS A 374 2.78 -11.37 11.18
C LYS A 374 3.65 -11.74 9.98
N VAL A 375 4.79 -12.33 10.28
CA VAL A 375 5.67 -12.89 9.25
C VAL A 375 4.78 -13.78 8.35
N PRO A 376 4.80 -13.57 7.02
CA PRO A 376 4.06 -14.42 6.09
C PRO A 376 4.35 -15.89 6.42
N LYS A 377 3.41 -16.80 6.17
CA LYS A 377 3.60 -18.22 6.53
C LYS A 377 3.45 -19.16 5.34
N GLY A 378 4.22 -20.24 5.36
CA GLY A 378 4.11 -21.32 4.38
C GLY A 378 4.23 -20.81 2.94
N GLN A 379 3.15 -20.92 2.15
CA GLN A 379 3.14 -20.52 0.74
C GLN A 379 3.45 -19.03 0.51
N GLU A 380 3.14 -18.14 1.45
CA GLU A 380 3.43 -16.71 1.33
C GLU A 380 4.95 -16.42 1.47
N LEU A 381 5.67 -17.13 2.34
CA LEU A 381 7.14 -17.03 2.44
C LEU A 381 7.82 -17.58 1.21
N ASN A 382 7.33 -18.70 0.67
CA ASN A 382 7.83 -19.24 -0.58
C ASN A 382 7.59 -18.25 -1.73
N SER A 383 6.43 -17.59 -1.77
CA SER A 383 6.13 -16.56 -2.77
C SER A 383 7.07 -15.36 -2.62
N LEU A 384 7.27 -14.86 -1.41
CA LEU A 384 8.21 -13.77 -1.12
C LEU A 384 9.65 -14.16 -1.45
N HIS A 385 10.05 -15.39 -1.13
CA HIS A 385 11.36 -15.94 -1.47
C HIS A 385 11.59 -15.92 -2.97
N ASN A 386 10.63 -16.44 -3.74
CA ASN A 386 10.68 -16.51 -5.19
C ASN A 386 10.72 -15.11 -5.81
N ILE A 387 9.93 -14.17 -5.29
CA ILE A 387 9.94 -12.77 -5.72
C ILE A 387 11.32 -12.13 -5.46
N CYS A 388 11.89 -12.33 -4.27
CA CYS A 388 13.23 -11.84 -3.95
C CYS A 388 14.30 -12.49 -4.83
N GLN A 389 14.19 -13.80 -5.08
CA GLN A 389 15.10 -14.53 -5.97
C GLN A 389 15.03 -13.97 -7.39
N GLN A 390 13.83 -13.74 -7.92
CA GLN A 390 13.63 -13.11 -9.22
C GLN A 390 14.34 -11.76 -9.30
N TYR A 391 14.21 -10.87 -8.30
CA TYR A 391 14.91 -9.58 -8.34
C TYR A 391 16.42 -9.69 -8.16
N LEU A 392 16.90 -10.62 -7.34
CA LEU A 392 18.33 -10.89 -7.25
C LEU A 392 18.87 -11.33 -8.62
N THR A 393 18.12 -12.13 -9.38
CA THR A 393 18.43 -12.50 -10.77
C THR A 393 18.42 -11.26 -11.68
N GLU A 394 17.35 -10.45 -11.66
CA GLU A 394 17.26 -9.25 -12.51
C GLU A 394 18.37 -8.23 -12.22
N ILE A 395 18.76 -8.04 -10.95
CA ILE A 395 19.89 -7.17 -10.57
C ILE A 395 21.21 -7.76 -11.10
N ARG A 396 21.43 -9.07 -10.95
CA ARG A 396 22.61 -9.75 -11.48
C ARG A 396 22.69 -9.59 -13.00
N GLU A 397 21.59 -9.83 -13.71
CA GLU A 397 21.50 -9.66 -15.15
C GLU A 397 21.78 -8.21 -15.56
N TYR A 398 21.23 -7.24 -14.83
CA TYR A 398 21.52 -5.82 -15.00
C TYR A 398 23.02 -5.54 -14.84
N GLN A 399 23.66 -6.04 -13.79
CA GLN A 399 25.10 -5.85 -13.57
C GLN A 399 25.93 -6.45 -14.71
N ILE A 400 25.63 -7.69 -15.13
CA ILE A 400 26.31 -8.36 -16.24
C ILE A 400 26.15 -7.58 -17.54
N LYS A 401 24.91 -7.17 -17.87
CA LYS A 401 24.59 -6.38 -19.07
C LYS A 401 25.36 -5.06 -19.11
N ASN A 402 25.65 -4.47 -17.95
CA ASN A 402 26.39 -3.22 -17.81
C ASN A 402 27.89 -3.43 -17.50
N GLY A 403 28.42 -4.65 -17.66
CA GLY A 403 29.85 -4.95 -17.49
C GLY A 403 30.36 -4.90 -16.04
N GLN A 404 29.48 -4.96 -15.04
CA GLN A 404 29.82 -4.97 -13.62
C GLN A 404 29.99 -6.40 -13.08
N GLU A 405 30.80 -6.56 -12.04
CA GLU A 405 30.91 -7.82 -11.32
C GLU A 405 29.60 -8.09 -10.54
N PRO A 406 28.96 -9.26 -10.69
CA PRO A 406 27.75 -9.60 -9.94
C PRO A 406 27.98 -9.54 -8.42
N PHE A 407 26.99 -9.03 -7.69
CA PHE A 407 27.04 -9.03 -6.22
C PHE A 407 27.14 -10.46 -5.66
N GLN A 408 27.68 -10.58 -4.44
CA GLN A 408 27.93 -11.87 -3.78
C GLN A 408 27.38 -11.86 -2.36
N ILE A 409 26.62 -12.90 -2.01
CA ILE A 409 26.20 -13.14 -0.61
C ILE A 409 27.33 -13.91 0.09
N ILE A 410 27.84 -13.35 1.19
CA ILE A 410 29.02 -13.90 1.91
C ILE A 410 28.65 -14.67 3.18
N THR A 411 27.39 -14.61 3.61
CA THR A 411 26.87 -15.40 4.74
C THR A 411 25.95 -16.52 4.25
N PRO A 412 25.77 -17.60 5.03
CA PRO A 412 24.83 -18.68 4.67
C PRO A 412 23.45 -18.14 4.27
N THR A 413 22.94 -18.61 3.13
CA THR A 413 21.69 -18.16 2.53
C THR A 413 21.01 -19.29 1.76
N SER A 414 19.69 -19.26 1.64
CA SER A 414 18.96 -20.17 0.75
C SER A 414 19.00 -19.73 -0.73
N TYR A 415 19.46 -18.51 -1.01
CA TYR A 415 19.73 -18.02 -2.37
C TYR A 415 21.07 -18.57 -2.90
N GLN A 416 21.17 -19.90 -3.01
CA GLN A 416 22.45 -20.61 -3.26
C GLN A 416 23.20 -20.14 -4.51
N GLU A 417 22.48 -19.74 -5.55
CA GLU A 417 23.08 -19.22 -6.80
C GLU A 417 23.87 -17.91 -6.59
N PHE A 418 23.62 -17.20 -5.48
CA PHE A 418 24.25 -15.93 -5.12
C PHE A 418 25.24 -16.07 -3.96
N TYR A 419 25.31 -17.26 -3.35
CA TYR A 419 26.20 -17.53 -2.23
C TYR A 419 27.62 -17.83 -2.71
N LYS A 420 28.61 -17.11 -2.17
CA LYS A 420 30.02 -17.40 -2.41
C LYS A 420 30.78 -17.33 -1.10
N LYS A 421 31.30 -18.48 -0.67
CA LYS A 421 32.19 -18.56 0.49
C LYS A 421 33.50 -17.84 0.15
N GLN A 422 33.85 -16.81 0.90
CA GLN A 422 35.09 -16.05 0.73
C GLN A 422 36.17 -16.61 1.66
N ASP A 423 37.44 -16.58 1.24
CA ASP A 423 38.54 -16.93 2.14
C ASP A 423 38.58 -15.94 3.31
N GLY A 424 38.53 -16.45 4.55
CA GLY A 424 38.30 -15.65 5.75
C GLY A 424 36.85 -15.57 6.22
N PHE A 425 35.90 -16.19 5.49
CA PHE A 425 34.47 -16.26 5.84
C PHE A 425 33.93 -17.68 6.06
#